data_AF-A0A382NUA5-F1
#
_entry.id   AF-A0A382NUA5-F1
#
_cell.length_a   1.000
_cell.length_b   1.000
_cell.length_c   1.000
_cell.angle_alpha   90.00
_cell.angle_beta   90.00
_cell.angle_gamma   90.00
#
_symmetry.space_group_name_H-M   'P 1'
#
loop_
_entity.id
_entity.type
_entity.pdbx_description
1 polymer ?
#
loop_
_entity_poly.entity_id
_entity_poly.type
_entity_poly.pdbx_seq_one_letter_code
_entity_poly.pdbx_strand_id
1 'polypeptide(L)'
;MTSRGENSLTGADIRARLDHPVVDADGHMIECTFAVLDFVRQVGGTEIANRYEGQLKLDPTGPGRRAVWVGNSGPGSIDRATAMLPKLYRARLD
;
A
#
# COMPACT_ATOMS: atom_id res chain seq x y z
N MET A 1 19.55 15.63 25.66
CA MET A 1 20.45 14.88 24.75
C MET A 1 20.24 13.41 25.08
N THR A 2 19.33 12.75 24.37
CA THR A 2 18.94 11.36 24.67
C THR A 2 20.05 10.42 24.23
N SER A 3 20.50 9.57 25.16
CA SER A 3 21.49 8.53 24.90
C SER A 3 20.94 7.55 23.87
N ARG A 4 21.58 7.47 22.70
CA ARG A 4 21.44 6.29 21.84
C ARG A 4 22.16 5.15 22.56
N GLY A 5 21.40 4.19 23.07
CA GLY A 5 21.99 2.92 23.52
C GLY A 5 22.80 2.31 22.38
N GLU A 6 23.98 1.78 22.70
CA GLU A 6 24.89 1.10 21.78
C GLU A 6 24.25 -0.21 21.28
N ASN A 7 23.27 -0.11 20.38
CA ASN A 7 22.80 -1.28 19.66
C ASN A 7 23.75 -1.49 18.49
N SER A 8 24.68 -2.44 18.64
CA SER A 8 25.72 -2.76 17.65
C SER A 8 25.20 -3.41 16.37
N LEU A 9 23.92 -3.80 16.35
CA LEU A 9 23.27 -4.42 15.19
C LEU A 9 22.98 -3.39 14.12
N THR A 10 23.56 -3.60 12.94
CA THR A 10 23.24 -2.81 11.75
C THR A 10 22.00 -3.38 11.06
N GLY A 11 21.38 -2.59 10.17
CA GLY A 11 20.29 -3.08 9.33
C GLY A 11 20.69 -4.26 8.43
N ALA A 12 21.98 -4.38 8.06
CA ALA A 12 22.48 -5.52 7.30
C ALA A 12 22.51 -6.79 8.16
N ASP A 13 22.93 -6.70 9.42
CA ASP A 13 22.95 -7.83 10.36
C ASP A 13 21.54 -8.38 10.63
N ILE A 14 20.54 -7.49 10.66
CA ILE A 14 19.14 -7.89 10.79
C ILE A 14 18.65 -8.61 9.54
N ARG A 15 18.90 -8.05 8.34
CA ARG A 15 18.47 -8.66 7.07
C ARG A 15 19.15 -9.99 6.80
N ALA A 16 20.39 -10.19 7.23
CA ALA A 16 21.12 -11.45 7.08
C ALA A 16 20.50 -12.62 7.88
N ARG A 17 19.64 -12.34 8.85
CA ARG A 17 18.96 -13.34 9.68
C ARG A 17 17.57 -13.72 9.18
N LEU A 18 17.06 -13.05 8.15
CA LEU A 18 15.75 -13.34 7.58
C LEU A 18 15.88 -14.44 6.52
N ASP A 19 15.00 -15.43 6.61
CA ASP A 19 14.86 -16.52 5.63
C ASP A 19 13.85 -16.19 4.52
N HIS A 20 13.30 -14.99 4.54
CA HIS A 20 12.32 -14.47 3.59
C HIS A 20 12.74 -13.09 3.06
N PRO A 21 12.29 -12.71 1.85
CA PRO A 21 12.51 -11.35 1.34
C PRO A 21 11.80 -10.30 2.21
N VAL A 22 12.32 -9.07 2.19
CA VAL A 22 11.68 -7.90 2.81
C VAL A 22 11.19 -6.98 1.71
N VAL A 23 9.90 -6.65 1.75
CA VAL A 23 9.29 -5.63 0.91
C VAL A 23 9.08 -4.39 1.77
N ASP A 24 9.71 -3.28 1.39
CA ASP A 24 9.46 -2.00 2.03
C ASP A 24 8.15 -1.42 1.48
N ALA A 25 7.18 -1.22 2.37
CA ALA A 25 5.87 -0.69 2.04
C ALA A 25 5.47 0.34 3.10
N ASP A 26 4.81 1.40 2.67
CA ASP A 26 4.22 2.43 3.52
C ASP A 26 2.90 2.00 4.18
N GLY A 27 2.52 0.72 4.00
CA GLY A 27 1.39 0.08 4.66
C GLY A 27 0.08 0.13 3.89
N HIS A 28 0.06 0.56 2.64
CA HIS A 28 -1.13 0.41 1.80
C HIS A 28 -1.27 -1.04 1.29
N MET A 29 -2.46 -1.39 0.81
CA MET A 29 -2.74 -2.69 0.22
C MET A 29 -2.30 -2.77 -1.25
N ILE A 30 -2.06 -1.62 -1.90
CA ILE A 30 -1.73 -1.55 -3.32
C ILE A 30 -0.34 -2.17 -3.61
N GLU A 31 0.60 -2.03 -2.69
CA GLU A 31 1.98 -2.54 -2.76
C GLU A 31 2.01 -4.07 -2.68
N CYS A 32 1.02 -4.67 -2.00
CA CYS A 32 0.96 -6.11 -1.73
C CYS A 32 -0.20 -6.81 -2.48
N THR A 33 -0.70 -6.22 -3.58
CA THR A 33 -1.81 -6.79 -4.36
C THR A 33 -1.53 -8.19 -4.91
N PHE A 34 -0.25 -8.53 -5.13
CA PHE A 34 0.18 -9.87 -5.57
C PHE A 34 -0.05 -10.97 -4.51
N ALA A 35 -0.10 -10.61 -3.21
CA ALA A 35 -0.21 -11.57 -2.12
C ALA A 35 -1.57 -11.51 -1.39
N VAL A 36 -2.30 -10.40 -1.48
CA VAL A 36 -3.53 -10.18 -0.70
C VAL A 36 -4.58 -11.27 -0.92
N LEU A 37 -4.73 -11.77 -2.15
CA LEU A 37 -5.73 -12.79 -2.48
C LEU A 37 -5.44 -14.14 -1.83
N ASP A 38 -4.16 -14.49 -1.64
CA ASP A 38 -3.77 -15.74 -0.97
C ASP A 38 -4.25 -15.73 0.48
N PHE A 39 -4.08 -14.60 1.18
CA PHE A 39 -4.55 -14.43 2.55
C PHE A 39 -6.07 -14.36 2.65
N VAL A 40 -6.74 -13.66 1.71
CA VAL A 40 -8.21 -13.65 1.65
C VAL A 40 -8.75 -15.06 1.46
N ARG A 41 -8.11 -15.87 0.61
CA ARG A 41 -8.47 -17.27 0.40
C ARG A 41 -8.20 -18.12 1.64
N GLN A 42 -7.08 -17.90 2.31
CA GLN A 42 -6.71 -18.63 3.53
C GLN A 42 -7.72 -18.40 4.67
N VAL A 43 -8.19 -17.16 4.85
CA VAL A 43 -9.06 -16.79 5.97
C VAL A 43 -10.55 -16.90 5.60
N GLY A 44 -10.93 -16.45 4.40
CA GLY A 44 -12.31 -16.34 3.93
C GLY A 44 -12.75 -17.42 2.95
N GLY A 45 -11.84 -18.31 2.53
CA GLY A 45 -12.13 -19.35 1.55
C GLY A 45 -12.22 -18.83 0.11
N THR A 46 -12.35 -19.78 -0.82
CA THR A 46 -12.30 -19.52 -2.27
C THR A 46 -13.43 -18.62 -2.77
N GLU A 47 -14.65 -18.76 -2.22
CA GLU A 47 -15.79 -17.95 -2.66
C GLU A 47 -15.56 -16.45 -2.39
N ILE A 48 -15.11 -16.11 -1.18
CA ILE A 48 -14.81 -14.73 -0.80
C ILE A 48 -13.64 -14.19 -1.61
N ALA A 49 -12.60 -15.00 -1.82
CA ALA A 49 -11.44 -14.61 -2.63
C ALA A 49 -11.85 -14.26 -4.08
N ASN A 50 -12.67 -15.10 -4.72
CA ASN A 50 -13.14 -14.83 -6.09
C ASN A 50 -13.98 -13.55 -6.17
N ARG A 51 -14.85 -13.30 -5.17
CA ARG A 51 -15.61 -12.05 -5.11
C ARG A 51 -14.70 -10.84 -4.92
N TYR A 52 -13.69 -10.95 -4.07
CA TYR A 52 -12.72 -9.88 -3.81
C TYR A 52 -11.82 -9.60 -5.02
N GLU A 53 -11.37 -10.64 -5.74
CA GLU A 53 -10.63 -10.50 -7.00
C GLU A 53 -11.43 -9.70 -8.03
N GLY A 54 -12.73 -9.96 -8.15
CA GLY A 54 -13.63 -9.17 -8.99
C GLY A 54 -13.67 -7.68 -8.62
N GLN A 55 -13.53 -7.34 -7.33
CA GLN A 55 -13.48 -5.95 -6.84
C GLN A 55 -12.08 -5.31 -6.97
N LEU A 56 -11.03 -6.13 -7.00
CA LEU A 56 -9.67 -5.66 -7.21
C LEU A 56 -9.42 -5.20 -8.65
N LYS A 57 -10.12 -5.81 -9.63
CA LYS A 57 -10.08 -5.35 -11.03
C LYS A 57 -10.32 -3.84 -11.06
N LEU A 58 -9.28 -3.11 -11.46
CA LEU A 58 -9.28 -1.66 -11.58
C LEU A 58 -10.36 -1.27 -12.58
N ASP A 59 -11.54 -0.96 -12.09
CA ASP A 59 -12.49 -0.12 -12.81
C ASP A 59 -12.23 1.33 -12.38
N PRO A 60 -11.40 2.08 -13.14
CA PRO A 60 -11.14 3.49 -12.85
C PRO A 60 -12.36 4.39 -13.09
N THR A 61 -13.45 3.84 -13.66
CA THR A 61 -14.68 4.55 -14.01
C THR A 61 -15.83 4.27 -13.04
N GLY A 62 -15.67 3.28 -12.15
CA GLY A 62 -16.67 2.91 -11.16
C GLY A 62 -16.85 3.98 -10.07
N PRO A 63 -18.05 4.09 -9.47
CA PRO A 63 -18.35 5.04 -8.39
C PRO A 63 -17.61 4.72 -7.07
N GLY A 64 -16.85 3.63 -7.03
CA GLY A 64 -16.11 3.17 -5.87
C GLY A 64 -14.98 4.13 -5.53
N ARG A 65 -15.19 5.01 -4.54
CA ARG A 65 -14.11 5.61 -3.77
C ARG A 65 -13.45 4.49 -2.96
N ARG A 66 -12.63 3.65 -3.61
CA ARG A 66 -11.80 2.72 -2.87
C ARG A 66 -10.94 3.56 -1.91
N ALA A 67 -10.74 3.06 -0.69
CA ALA A 67 -9.95 3.78 0.29
C ALA A 67 -8.60 4.13 -0.35
N VAL A 68 -8.02 5.28 0.00
CA VAL A 68 -6.71 5.72 -0.53
C VAL A 68 -5.64 4.62 -0.43
N TRP A 69 -5.81 3.70 0.52
CA TRP A 69 -5.05 2.47 0.78
C TRP A 69 -5.17 1.34 -0.24
N VAL A 70 -6.09 1.41 -1.21
CA VAL A 70 -6.36 0.32 -2.18
C VAL A 70 -5.99 0.74 -3.61
N GLY A 71 -5.50 1.97 -3.79
CA GLY A 71 -5.08 2.47 -5.09
C GLY A 71 -6.22 3.06 -5.89
N ASN A 72 -6.42 4.37 -5.73
CA ASN A 72 -7.18 5.16 -6.67
C ASN A 72 -6.22 5.70 -7.74
N SER A 73 -6.40 5.23 -8.97
CA SER A 73 -5.80 5.81 -10.17
C SER A 73 -6.87 5.76 -11.26
N GLY A 74 -7.22 6.94 -11.75
CA GLY A 74 -8.39 7.23 -12.59
C GLY A 74 -8.60 8.75 -12.72
N PRO A 75 -9.81 9.25 -13.06
CA PRO A 75 -10.08 10.69 -13.16
C PRO A 75 -9.71 11.49 -11.89
N GLY A 76 -9.75 10.87 -10.71
CA GLY A 76 -9.34 11.46 -9.42
C GLY A 76 -7.84 11.41 -9.12
N SER A 77 -6.99 11.00 -10.07
CA SER A 77 -5.53 10.92 -9.84
C SER A 77 -4.92 12.26 -9.48
N ILE A 78 -5.48 13.36 -10.02
CA ILE A 78 -5.02 14.70 -9.70
C ILE A 78 -5.27 15.06 -8.24
N ASP A 79 -6.35 14.57 -7.61
CA ASP A 79 -6.65 14.83 -6.20
C ASP A 79 -5.73 14.03 -5.26
N ARG A 80 -5.34 12.81 -5.66
CA ARG A 80 -4.28 12.06 -4.97
C ARG A 80 -2.93 12.78 -5.08
N ALA A 81 -2.58 13.23 -6.29
CA ALA A 81 -1.35 13.98 -6.51
C ALA A 81 -1.31 15.30 -5.72
N THR A 82 -2.44 15.98 -5.58
CA THR A 82 -2.59 17.19 -4.74
C THR A 82 -2.17 16.95 -3.30
N ALA A 83 -2.53 15.80 -2.69
CA ALA A 83 -2.13 15.48 -1.32
C ALA A 83 -0.63 15.14 -1.17
N MET A 84 0.01 14.68 -2.24
CA MET A 84 1.39 14.17 -2.22
C MET A 84 2.43 15.18 -2.71
N LEU A 85 2.03 16.17 -3.53
CA LEU A 85 2.94 17.11 -4.19
C LEU A 85 2.71 18.55 -3.66
N PRO A 86 3.58 19.07 -2.78
CA PRO A 86 3.37 20.36 -2.11
C PRO A 86 3.18 21.55 -3.07
N LYS A 87 3.87 21.54 -4.22
CA LYS A 87 3.72 22.59 -5.24
C LYS A 87 2.34 22.55 -5.92
N LEU A 88 1.83 21.35 -6.20
CA LEU A 88 0.51 21.15 -6.79
C LEU A 88 -0.59 21.51 -5.79
N TYR A 89 -0.42 21.15 -4.50
CA TYR A 89 -1.32 21.55 -3.43
C TYR A 89 -1.48 23.07 -3.39
N ARG A 90 -0.36 23.80 -3.33
CA ARG A 90 -0.35 25.26 -3.33
C ARG A 90 -1.07 25.84 -4.55
N ALA A 91 -0.74 25.38 -5.75
CA ALA A 91 -1.31 25.91 -6.99
C ALA A 91 -2.82 25.72 -7.14
N ARG A 92 -3.44 24.84 -6.34
CA ARG A 92 -4.90 24.59 -6.35
C ARG A 92 -5.65 25.29 -5.21
N LEU A 93 -4.94 25.94 -4.29
CA LEU A 93 -5.53 26.78 -3.24
C LEU A 93 -5.69 28.25 -3.67
N ASP A 94 -4.98 28.66 -4.72
CA ASP A 94 -5.09 29.95 -5.39
C ASP A 94 -6.27 29.95 -6.39
#